data_AF-A0A1Y2XZM7-F1
#
_entry.id   AF-A0A1Y2XZM7-F1
#
_cell.length_a   1.000
_cell.length_b   1.000
_cell.length_c   1.000
_cell.angle_alpha   90.00
_cell.angle_beta   90.00
_cell.angle_gamma   90.00
#
_symmetry.space_group_name_H-M   'P 1'
#
loop_
_entity.id
_entity.type
_entity.pdbx_description
1 polymer ?
#
loop_
_entity_poly.entity_id
_entity_poly.type
_entity_poly.pdbx_seq_one_letter_code
_entity_poly.pdbx_strand_id
1 'polypeptide(L)'
;MVGYHQTNQKTDTGKTLTRRPVLVDHNRLPEGSRGRLAVAVAGDHPAAVQVTMTLVNDTGFDPVFSGSIAESWRQQPCTPSYCCDWEAATMLRAFPLAKKGEGRARLPSLYASFGKLGETPTHKDIIDNNRSINWPV
;
A
#
# COMPACT_ATOMS: atom_id res chain seq x y z
N MET A 1 4.01 2.61 7.01
CA MET A 1 4.83 2.45 5.79
C MET A 1 4.88 0.98 5.39
N VAL A 2 4.91 0.63 4.11
CA VAL A 2 4.82 -0.80 3.71
C VAL A 2 6.20 -1.45 3.65
N GLY A 3 6.52 -2.29 4.63
CA GLY A 3 7.59 -3.27 4.50
C GLY A 3 7.06 -4.52 3.81
N TYR A 4 7.95 -5.37 3.31
CA TYR A 4 7.56 -6.67 2.76
C TYR A 4 8.18 -7.76 3.62
N HIS A 5 7.33 -8.57 4.24
CA HIS A 5 7.78 -9.78 4.91
C HIS A 5 7.92 -10.88 3.85
N GLN A 6 9.14 -11.37 3.66
CA GLN A 6 9.44 -12.45 2.72
C GLN A 6 9.31 -13.79 3.43
N THR A 7 8.53 -14.70 2.85
CA THR A 7 8.48 -16.10 3.27
C THR A 7 8.96 -16.98 2.13
N ASN A 8 9.96 -17.80 2.39
CA ASN A 8 10.44 -18.81 1.45
C ASN A 8 9.63 -20.10 1.68
N GLN A 9 8.81 -20.52 0.73
CA GLN A 9 8.25 -21.87 0.73
C GLN A 9 9.01 -22.73 -0.28
N LYS A 10 9.60 -23.82 0.20
CA LYS A 10 10.18 -24.86 -0.67
C LYS A 10 9.03 -25.71 -1.20
N THR A 11 8.91 -25.79 -2.52
CA THR A 11 8.00 -26.70 -3.22
C THR A 11 8.82 -27.70 -4.03
N ASP A 12 8.26 -28.87 -4.36
CA ASP A 12 8.97 -29.93 -5.12
C ASP A 12 9.46 -29.47 -6.51
N THR A 13 8.93 -28.37 -7.04
CA THR A 13 9.31 -27.76 -8.33
C THR A 13 10.26 -26.55 -8.20
N GLY A 14 10.72 -26.20 -6.99
CA GLY A 14 11.63 -25.07 -6.75
C GLY A 14 11.27 -24.22 -5.53
N LYS A 15 12.03 -23.15 -5.27
CA LYS A 15 11.70 -22.16 -4.22
C LYS A 15 10.63 -21.21 -4.77
N THR A 16 9.48 -21.14 -4.10
CA THR A 16 8.48 -20.09 -4.36
C THR A 16 8.70 -18.93 -3.38
N LEU A 17 9.01 -17.76 -3.93
CA LEU A 17 9.20 -16.52 -3.18
C LEU A 17 7.85 -15.79 -3.04
N THR A 18 7.28 -15.81 -1.84
CA THR A 18 6.06 -15.06 -1.54
C THR A 18 6.40 -13.87 -0.66
N ARG A 19 6.12 -12.66 -1.14
CA ARG A 19 6.29 -11.41 -0.38
C ARG A 19 4.92 -10.82 -0.07
N ARG A 20 4.65 -10.56 1.22
CA ARG A 20 3.40 -9.90 1.66
C ARG A 20 3.73 -8.53 2.26
N PRO A 21 2.95 -7.49 1.92
CA PRO A 21 3.12 -6.20 2.55
C PRO A 21 2.70 -6.26 4.02
N VAL A 22 3.49 -5.63 4.86
CA VAL A 22 3.28 -5.45 6.29
C VAL A 22 3.48 -3.98 6.63
N LEU A 23 2.71 -3.45 7.58
CA LEU A 23 2.95 -2.11 8.07
C LEU A 23 4.19 -2.15 8.97
N VAL A 24 5.26 -1.46 8.58
CA VAL A 24 6.46 -1.28 9.40
C VAL A 24 6.47 0.11 10.03
N ASP A 25 7.06 0.18 11.22
CA ASP A 25 7.20 1.37 12.08
C ASP A 25 8.17 2.42 11.49
N HIS A 26 8.97 2.04 10.50
CA HIS A 26 9.89 2.97 9.86
C HIS A 26 9.13 4.17 9.24
N ASN A 27 9.67 5.38 9.41
CA ASN A 27 9.18 6.67 8.91
C ASN A 27 7.90 7.23 9.56
N ARG A 28 7.61 6.90 10.82
CA ARG A 28 6.66 7.69 11.63
C ARG A 28 7.21 9.09 11.86
N LEU A 29 6.34 10.11 11.77
CA LEU A 29 6.69 11.49 12.07
C LEU A 29 5.60 12.15 12.94
N PRO A 30 5.96 13.11 13.82
CA PRO A 30 4.99 13.87 14.59
C PRO A 30 3.94 14.56 13.71
N GLU A 31 2.74 14.77 14.24
CA GLU A 31 1.69 15.52 13.55
C GLU A 31 2.19 16.89 13.06
N GLY A 32 1.78 17.26 11.84
CA GLY A 32 2.21 18.50 11.19
C GLY A 32 3.60 18.44 10.53
N SER A 33 4.36 17.35 10.70
CA SER A 33 5.64 17.16 10.02
C SER A 33 5.46 17.04 8.51
N ARG A 34 6.35 17.71 7.76
CA ARG A 34 6.42 17.52 6.30
C ARG A 34 6.90 16.11 5.97
N GLY A 35 6.37 15.51 4.92
CA GLY A 35 6.75 14.17 4.47
C GLY A 35 6.10 13.02 5.24
N ARG A 36 5.04 13.28 6.04
CA ARG A 36 4.23 12.23 6.64
C ARG A 36 3.60 11.36 5.56
N LEU A 37 3.72 10.05 5.73
CA LEU A 37 3.09 9.09 4.84
C LEU A 37 1.62 8.92 5.19
N ALA A 38 0.79 8.73 4.17
CA ALA A 38 -0.64 8.56 4.33
C ALA A 38 -1.04 7.10 4.53
N VAL A 39 -2.10 6.89 5.31
CA VAL A 39 -2.81 5.60 5.43
C VAL A 39 -4.28 5.81 5.08
N ALA A 40 -4.74 5.04 4.11
CA ALA A 40 -6.14 5.06 3.67
C ALA A 40 -7.04 4.34 4.70
N VAL A 41 -8.17 4.95 5.03
CA VAL A 41 -9.18 4.44 5.96
C VAL A 41 -10.52 4.41 5.26
N ALA A 42 -11.07 3.20 5.05
CA ALA A 42 -12.41 3.00 4.52
C ALA A 42 -13.35 2.56 5.65
N GLY A 43 -14.61 2.99 5.63
CA GLY A 43 -15.60 2.56 6.62
C GLY A 43 -16.99 3.12 6.36
N ASP A 44 -18.02 2.39 6.81
CA ASP A 44 -19.42 2.76 6.62
C ASP A 44 -20.02 3.44 7.86
N HIS A 45 -19.36 3.32 9.02
CA HIS A 45 -19.80 3.91 10.28
C HIS A 45 -18.93 5.12 10.64
N PRO A 46 -19.46 6.36 10.60
CA PRO A 46 -18.66 7.57 10.81
C PRO A 46 -17.86 7.59 12.12
N ALA A 47 -18.45 7.14 13.24
CA ALA A 47 -17.72 7.11 14.52
C ALA A 47 -16.53 6.13 14.51
N ALA A 48 -16.65 4.98 13.85
CA ALA A 48 -15.56 4.00 13.76
C ALA A 48 -14.45 4.50 12.83
N VAL A 49 -14.82 5.17 11.74
CA VAL A 49 -13.87 5.86 10.85
C VAL A 49 -13.10 6.92 11.64
N GLN A 50 -13.77 7.76 12.41
CA GLN A 50 -13.12 8.81 13.20
C GLN A 50 -12.11 8.22 14.20
N VAL A 51 -12.50 7.19 14.96
CA VAL A 51 -11.58 6.49 15.88
C VAL A 51 -10.36 5.94 15.15
N THR A 52 -10.57 5.32 13.98
CA THR A 52 -9.48 4.76 13.17
C THR A 52 -8.55 5.86 12.64
N MET A 53 -9.09 6.98 12.18
CA MET A 53 -8.30 8.12 11.70
C MET A 53 -7.46 8.73 12.81
N THR A 54 -8.00 8.85 14.03
CA THR A 54 -7.24 9.27 15.22
C THR A 54 -6.08 8.32 15.50
N LEU A 55 -6.32 7.00 15.51
CA LEU A 55 -5.26 6.01 15.73
C LEU A 55 -4.15 6.08 14.67
N VAL A 56 -4.51 6.30 13.41
CA VAL A 56 -3.53 6.52 12.33
C VAL A 56 -2.70 7.77 12.57
N ASN A 57 -3.33 8.87 12.97
CA ASN A 57 -2.62 10.11 13.29
C ASN A 57 -1.66 9.94 14.48
N ASP A 58 -2.15 9.35 15.56
CA ASP A 58 -1.39 9.12 16.80
C ASP A 58 -0.19 8.19 16.57
N THR A 59 -0.28 7.29 15.59
CA THR A 59 0.82 6.42 15.17
C THR A 59 1.77 7.08 14.17
N GLY A 60 1.66 8.38 13.92
CA GLY A 60 2.63 9.15 13.15
C GLY A 60 2.43 9.15 11.64
N PHE A 61 1.22 8.86 11.16
CA PHE A 61 0.85 8.87 9.74
C PHE A 61 -0.33 9.81 9.45
N ASP A 62 -0.47 10.28 8.22
CA ASP A 62 -1.64 11.09 7.83
C ASP A 62 -2.84 10.18 7.51
N PRO A 63 -3.96 10.26 8.26
CA PRO A 63 -5.16 9.53 7.91
C PRO A 63 -5.83 10.13 6.68
N VAL A 64 -6.24 9.27 5.75
CA VAL A 64 -6.99 9.68 4.57
C VAL A 64 -8.25 8.84 4.45
N PHE A 65 -9.42 9.46 4.59
CA PHE A 65 -10.68 8.76 4.35
C PHE A 65 -10.80 8.37 2.87
N SER A 66 -10.99 7.09 2.60
CA SER A 66 -11.06 6.53 1.24
C SER A 66 -12.48 6.13 0.81
N GLY A 67 -13.49 6.39 1.64
CA GLY A 67 -14.90 6.11 1.36
C GLY A 67 -15.45 4.92 2.15
N SER A 68 -16.54 4.33 1.63
CA SER A 68 -17.21 3.17 2.21
C SER A 68 -16.36 1.90 2.10
N ILE A 69 -16.72 0.85 2.86
CA ILE A 69 -16.09 -0.48 2.70
C ILE A 69 -16.33 -1.02 1.29
N ALA A 70 -17.49 -0.74 0.70
CA ALA A 70 -17.81 -1.10 -0.68
C ALA A 70 -16.85 -0.47 -1.70
N GLU A 71 -16.22 0.67 -1.38
CA GLU A 71 -15.23 1.36 -2.22
C GLU A 71 -13.78 1.03 -1.84
N SER A 72 -13.55 0.25 -0.78
CA SER A 72 -12.21 -0.12 -0.31
C SER A 72 -11.39 -0.93 -1.32
N TRP A 73 -12.00 -1.46 -2.39
CA TRP A 73 -11.27 -2.10 -3.49
C TRP A 73 -10.26 -1.15 -4.15
N ARG A 74 -10.43 0.17 -4.01
CA ARG A 74 -9.50 1.20 -4.52
C ARG A 74 -8.15 1.19 -3.79
N GLN A 75 -8.04 0.54 -2.64
CA GLN A 75 -6.81 0.43 -1.85
C GLN A 75 -6.20 -0.99 -1.82
N GLN A 76 -6.56 -1.83 -2.79
CA GLN A 76 -6.10 -3.22 -2.92
C GLN A 76 -4.90 -3.34 -3.89
N PRO A 77 -4.20 -4.48 -3.95
CA PRO A 77 -3.10 -4.64 -4.90
C PRO A 77 -3.43 -4.21 -6.33
N CYS A 78 -2.43 -3.65 -7.02
CA CYS A 78 -2.55 -3.17 -8.39
C CYS A 78 -3.48 -1.95 -8.58
N THR A 79 -3.79 -1.21 -7.51
CA THR A 79 -4.44 0.11 -7.59
C THR A 79 -3.50 1.24 -7.15
N PRO A 80 -3.71 2.49 -7.63
CA PRO A 80 -2.73 3.59 -7.47
C PRO A 80 -2.36 3.99 -6.03
N SER A 81 -3.19 3.68 -5.03
CA SER A 81 -2.91 3.96 -3.62
C SER A 81 -2.14 2.84 -2.92
N TYR A 82 -2.00 1.68 -3.54
CA TYR A 82 -1.48 0.49 -2.87
C TYR A 82 0.04 0.54 -2.71
N CYS A 83 0.52 0.55 -1.46
CA CYS A 83 1.93 0.36 -1.11
C CYS A 83 2.93 1.30 -1.81
N CYS A 84 2.53 2.54 -2.11
CA CYS A 84 3.36 3.52 -2.82
C CYS A 84 3.95 4.62 -1.94
N ASP A 85 3.74 4.57 -0.63
CA ASP A 85 4.22 5.56 0.35
C ASP A 85 3.98 7.00 -0.11
N TRP A 86 2.71 7.30 -0.39
CA TRP A 86 2.28 8.63 -0.76
C TRP A 86 2.03 9.49 0.46
N GLU A 87 2.32 10.79 0.36
CA GLU A 87 1.73 11.80 1.25
C GLU A 87 0.23 11.94 0.98
N ALA A 88 -0.51 12.52 1.93
CA ALA A 88 -1.98 12.59 1.92
C ALA A 88 -2.56 13.14 0.63
N ALA A 89 -1.99 14.23 0.10
CA ALA A 89 -2.47 14.86 -1.12
C ALA A 89 -2.36 13.94 -2.35
N THR A 90 -1.27 13.19 -2.48
CA THR A 90 -1.07 12.23 -3.58
C THR A 90 -1.95 11.00 -3.38
N MET A 91 -2.10 10.52 -2.15
CA MET A 91 -3.00 9.42 -1.80
C MET A 91 -4.45 9.71 -2.21
N LEU A 92 -4.96 10.89 -1.88
CA LEU A 92 -6.31 11.34 -2.27
C LEU A 92 -6.51 11.34 -3.79
N ARG A 93 -5.51 11.81 -4.55
CA ARG A 93 -5.55 11.79 -6.02
C ARG A 93 -5.50 10.38 -6.61
N ALA A 94 -4.95 9.41 -5.88
CA ALA A 94 -4.82 8.04 -6.35
C ALA A 94 -6.15 7.28 -6.39
N PHE A 95 -7.07 7.53 -5.45
CA PHE A 95 -8.35 6.79 -5.38
C PHE A 95 -9.24 6.89 -6.62
N PRO A 96 -9.48 8.06 -7.24
CA PRO A 96 -10.31 8.15 -8.43
C PRO A 96 -9.66 7.51 -9.67
N LEU A 97 -8.34 7.31 -9.65
CA LEU A 97 -7.60 6.68 -10.74
C LEU A 97 -7.71 5.15 -10.73
N ALA A 98 -8.17 4.56 -9.64
CA ALA A 98 -8.39 3.11 -9.55
C ALA A 98 -9.57 2.69 -10.45
N LYS A 99 -9.37 1.61 -11.20
CA LYS A 99 -10.39 1.02 -12.08
C LYS A 99 -10.79 -0.36 -11.58
N LYS A 100 -12.09 -0.56 -11.39
CA LYS A 100 -12.63 -1.79 -10.82
C LYS A 100 -12.33 -2.98 -11.75
N GLY A 101 -11.83 -4.08 -11.18
CA GLY A 101 -11.48 -5.29 -11.93
C GLY A 101 -10.07 -5.31 -12.51
N GLU A 102 -9.49 -4.17 -12.93
CA GLU A 102 -8.16 -4.13 -13.53
C GLU A 102 -7.06 -4.61 -12.57
N GLY A 103 -7.17 -4.28 -11.28
CA GLY A 103 -6.17 -4.69 -10.30
C GLY A 103 -6.01 -6.21 -10.21
N ARG A 104 -7.13 -6.96 -10.29
CA ARG A 104 -7.10 -8.43 -10.24
C ARG A 104 -6.37 -9.03 -11.44
N ALA A 105 -6.59 -8.48 -12.64
CA ALA A 105 -5.95 -8.95 -13.87
C ALA A 105 -4.43 -8.72 -13.86
N ARG A 106 -3.95 -7.71 -13.13
CA ARG A 106 -2.54 -7.29 -13.09
C ARG A 106 -1.72 -7.94 -11.97
N LEU A 107 -2.36 -8.68 -11.06
CA LEU A 107 -1.68 -9.39 -9.96
C LEU A 107 -0.49 -10.27 -10.41
N PRO A 108 -0.59 -11.08 -11.48
CA PRO A 108 0.57 -11.85 -11.94
C PRO A 108 1.77 -10.97 -12.31
N SER A 109 1.52 -9.82 -12.93
CA SER A 109 2.58 -8.86 -13.30
C SER A 109 3.23 -8.22 -12.07
N LEU A 110 2.44 -7.89 -11.03
CA LEU A 110 2.96 -7.38 -9.77
C LEU A 110 3.90 -8.41 -9.10
N TYR A 111 3.51 -9.68 -9.04
CA TYR A 111 4.37 -10.72 -8.44
C TYR A 111 5.62 -10.98 -9.28
N ALA A 112 5.48 -11.00 -10.60
CA ALA A 112 6.63 -11.13 -11.51
C ALA A 112 7.61 -9.97 -11.36
N SER A 113 7.12 -8.74 -11.10
CA SER A 113 7.99 -7.58 -10.92
C SER A 113 8.81 -7.66 -9.63
N PHE A 114 8.23 -8.15 -8.52
CA PHE A 114 8.99 -8.41 -7.29
C PHE A 114 10.10 -9.44 -7.46
N GLY A 115 9.91 -10.44 -8.33
CA GLY A 115 10.94 -11.43 -8.65
C GLY A 115 12.19 -10.82 -9.31
N LYS A 116 12.09 -9.62 -9.89
CA LYS A 116 13.21 -8.93 -10.55
C LYS A 116 14.08 -8.10 -9.60
N LEU A 117 13.63 -7.86 -8.36
CA LEU A 117 14.32 -6.98 -7.41
C LEU A 117 15.46 -7.67 -6.63
N GLY A 118 15.76 -8.93 -6.94
CA GLY A 118 16.77 -9.72 -6.23
C GLY A 118 16.36 -10.20 -4.84
N GLU A 119 17.29 -10.83 -4.13
CA GLU A 119 17.03 -11.49 -2.84
C GLU A 119 16.75 -10.49 -1.70
N THR A 120 17.44 -9.35 -1.70
CA THR A 120 17.39 -8.34 -0.61
C THR A 120 17.16 -6.93 -1.15
N PRO A 121 15.97 -6.62 -1.71
CA PRO A 121 15.66 -5.28 -2.19
C PRO A 121 15.61 -4.29 -1.04
N THR A 122 15.99 -3.04 -1.31
CA THR A 122 15.81 -1.96 -0.35
C THR A 122 14.33 -1.55 -0.27
N HIS A 123 13.96 -0.81 0.78
CA HIS A 123 12.64 -0.19 0.89
C HIS A 123 12.32 0.67 -0.34
N LYS A 124 13.32 1.43 -0.83
CA LYS A 124 13.17 2.28 -2.01
C LYS A 124 12.86 1.46 -3.26
N ASP A 125 13.53 0.33 -3.49
CA ASP A 125 13.30 -0.53 -4.65
C ASP A 125 11.87 -1.08 -4.67
N ILE A 126 11.36 -1.45 -3.49
CA ILE A 126 10.00 -1.92 -3.31
C ILE A 126 8.98 -0.83 -3.65
N ILE A 127 9.18 0.38 -3.12
CA ILE A 127 8.29 1.52 -3.36
C ILE A 127 8.31 1.92 -4.82
N ASP A 128 9.48 2.02 -5.44
CA ASP A 128 9.59 2.36 -6.86
C ASP A 128 8.96 1.27 -7.76
N ASN A 129 9.08 -0.01 -7.38
CA ASN A 129 8.38 -1.10 -8.06
C ASN A 129 6.85 -0.98 -7.93
N ASN A 130 6.33 -0.74 -6.72
CA ASN A 130 4.89 -0.53 -6.53
C ASN A 130 4.40 0.68 -7.33
N ARG A 131 5.13 1.79 -7.31
CA ARG A 131 4.77 3.00 -8.06
C ARG A 131 4.72 2.73 -9.57
N SER A 132 5.72 2.02 -10.12
CA SER A 132 5.75 1.70 -11.56
C SER A 132 4.61 0.76 -11.99
N ILE A 133 4.15 -0.13 -11.11
CA ILE A 133 3.02 -1.02 -11.41
C ILE A 133 1.68 -0.32 -11.14
N ASN A 134 1.54 0.37 -10.02
CA ASN A 134 0.23 0.80 -9.54
C ASN A 134 -0.18 2.17 -10.06
N TRP A 135 0.78 3.05 -10.34
CA TRP A 135 0.49 4.39 -10.82
C TRP A 135 0.04 4.35 -12.28
N PRO A 136 -1.05 5.05 -12.66
CA PRO A 136 -1.38 5.21 -14.07
C PRO A 136 -0.31 6.09 -14.72
N VAL A 137 0.30 5.57 -15.80
CA VAL A 137 1.09 6.38 -16.73
C VAL A 137 0.17 7.25 -17.59
#